data_AF-A0AAD5CB16-F1
#
_entry.id   AF-A0AAD5CB16-F1
#
_cell.length_a   1.000
_cell.length_b   1.000
_cell.length_c   1.000
_cell.angle_alpha   90.00
_cell.angle_beta   90.00
_cell.angle_gamma   90.00
#
_symmetry.space_group_name_H-M   'P 1'
#
loop_
_entity.id
_entity.type
_entity.pdbx_description
1 polymer ?
#
loop_
_entity_poly.entity_id
_entity_poly.type
_entity_poly.pdbx_seq_one_letter_code
_entity_poly.pdbx_strand_id
1 'polypeptide(L)'
;MNNFGADYFITLIGDLNYTPPTWPLLVAGVFVFISLTLSIYLLFEHLSAYKNPEEQKFLFGIILMPPCYAVESFVSLLNPSISVDIGILRDCYEAFAMYCFGRYLVACLGGEDRTIEFLEREGRAGPKTPLLEPSSENGTVKHIFPMNLFLKPWRLGQRVYLIIKIGIVQ
;
A
#
# COMPACT_ATOMS: atom_id res chain seq x y z
N MET A 1 34.20 14.00 -22.97
CA MET A 1 33.29 12.86 -22.75
C MET A 1 33.65 12.01 -21.51
N ASN A 2 34.49 12.47 -20.55
CA ASN A 2 34.96 11.62 -19.44
C ASN A 2 34.91 12.25 -18.03
N ASN A 3 34.04 13.24 -17.74
CA ASN A 3 33.91 13.79 -16.38
C ASN A 3 32.74 13.20 -15.58
N PHE A 4 31.67 12.77 -16.26
CA PHE A 4 30.46 12.27 -15.60
C PHE A 4 30.78 11.13 -14.61
N GLY A 5 31.45 10.06 -15.04
CA GLY A 5 31.80 8.92 -14.17
C GLY A 5 32.78 9.24 -13.04
N ALA A 6 33.66 10.22 -13.22
CA ALA A 6 34.61 10.64 -12.19
C ALA A 6 33.91 11.44 -11.08
N ASP A 7 32.95 12.28 -11.44
CA ASP A 7 32.15 13.07 -10.49
C ASP A 7 31.29 12.15 -9.59
N TYR A 8 30.71 11.06 -10.14
CA TYR A 8 30.03 10.03 -9.35
C TYR A 8 30.97 9.29 -8.41
N PHE A 9 32.17 8.93 -8.88
CA PHE A 9 33.14 8.21 -8.07
C PHE A 9 33.67 9.07 -6.91
N ILE A 10 33.93 10.36 -7.16
CA ILE A 10 34.36 11.31 -6.13
C ILE A 10 33.23 11.61 -5.12
N THR A 11 31.98 11.72 -5.58
CA THR A 11 30.82 11.86 -4.69
C THR A 11 30.60 10.60 -3.85
N LEU A 12 30.74 9.40 -4.44
CA LEU A 12 30.66 8.11 -3.74
C LEU A 12 31.76 7.97 -2.66
N ILE A 13 32.99 8.42 -2.95
CA ILE A 13 34.11 8.43 -1.99
C ILE A 13 33.91 9.51 -0.90
N GLY A 14 33.28 10.64 -1.24
CA GLY A 14 32.91 11.70 -0.31
C GLY A 14 31.82 11.27 0.67
N ASP A 15 30.79 10.57 0.19
CA ASP A 15 29.71 10.00 1.00
C ASP A 15 30.20 8.84 1.88
N LEU A 16 31.15 8.00 1.39
CA LEU A 16 31.79 6.97 2.23
C LEU A 16 32.61 7.54 3.41
N ASN A 17 33.05 8.81 3.31
CA ASN A 17 33.75 9.53 4.37
C ASN A 17 32.83 10.44 5.20
N TYR A 18 31.53 10.46 4.89
CA TYR A 18 30.54 11.15 5.73
C TYR A 18 30.40 10.36 7.04
N THR A 19 30.81 10.99 8.14
CA THR A 19 30.59 10.44 9.48
C THR A 19 29.28 11.03 10.00
N PRO A 20 28.15 10.31 9.89
CA PRO A 20 26.92 10.80 10.47
C PRO A 20 27.12 10.97 11.98
N PRO A 21 26.46 11.96 12.61
CA PRO A 21 26.45 12.06 14.06
C PRO A 21 26.04 10.71 14.66
N THR A 22 26.68 10.30 15.75
CA THR A 22 26.48 8.97 16.33
C THR A 22 25.13 8.82 17.04
N TRP A 23 24.57 9.93 17.54
CA TRP A 23 23.33 9.93 18.31
C TRP A 23 22.07 9.65 17.46
N PRO A 24 21.85 10.20 16.25
CA PRO A 24 20.67 9.86 15.44
C PRO A 24 20.78 8.44 14.90
N LEU A 25 21.99 7.96 14.63
CA LEU A 25 22.21 6.60 14.14
C LEU A 25 21.77 5.56 15.16
N LEU A 26 22.11 5.78 16.44
CA LEU A 26 21.65 4.94 17.55
C LEU A 26 20.12 4.97 17.70
N VAL A 27 19.52 6.16 17.69
CA VAL A 27 18.06 6.31 17.85
C VAL A 27 17.31 5.69 16.67
N ALA A 28 17.75 5.95 15.44
CA ALA A 28 17.17 5.37 14.24
C ALA A 28 17.33 3.84 14.20
N GLY A 29 18.49 3.32 14.59
CA GLY A 29 18.72 1.88 14.69
C GLY A 29 17.77 1.18 15.68
N VAL A 30 17.53 1.79 16.86
CA VAL A 30 16.56 1.26 17.84
C VAL A 30 15.14 1.27 17.28
N PHE A 31 14.72 2.34 16.61
CA PHE A 31 13.39 2.43 15.99
C PHE A 31 13.20 1.40 14.86
N VAL A 32 14.22 1.20 14.01
CA VAL A 32 14.22 0.17 12.98
C VAL A 32 14.07 -1.22 13.60
N PHE A 33 14.81 -1.49 14.68
CA PHE A 33 14.74 -2.77 15.38
C PHE A 33 13.35 -3.02 15.97
N ILE A 34 12.78 -2.03 16.66
CA ILE A 34 11.41 -2.13 17.21
C ILE A 34 10.40 -2.36 16.07
N SER A 35 10.48 -1.60 15.00
CA SER A 35 9.58 -1.75 13.84
C SER A 35 9.66 -3.14 13.23
N LEU A 36 10.88 -3.68 13.09
CA LEU A 36 11.11 -5.02 12.56
C LEU A 36 10.52 -6.10 13.48
N THR A 37 10.80 -6.02 14.79
CA THR A 37 10.30 -6.96 15.78
C THR A 37 8.77 -6.94 15.85
N LEU A 38 8.16 -5.76 15.87
CA LEU A 38 6.70 -5.62 15.91
C LEU A 38 6.06 -6.21 14.65
N SER A 39 6.62 -5.90 13.47
CA SER A 39 6.13 -6.43 12.19
C SER A 39 6.20 -7.95 12.15
N ILE A 40 7.30 -8.53 12.63
CA ILE A 40 7.47 -9.99 12.73
C ILE A 40 6.46 -10.59 13.71
N TYR A 41 6.21 -9.96 14.86
CA TYR A 41 5.24 -10.44 15.84
C TYR A 41 3.81 -10.46 15.29
N LEU A 42 3.35 -9.35 14.68
CA LEU A 42 2.03 -9.28 14.04
C LEU A 42 1.90 -10.33 12.95
N LEU A 43 2.96 -10.51 12.16
CA LEU A 43 2.99 -11.53 11.13
C LEU A 43 2.82 -12.94 11.73
N PHE A 44 3.57 -13.29 12.77
CA PHE A 44 3.45 -14.60 13.42
C PHE A 44 2.07 -14.85 14.02
N GLU A 45 1.46 -13.84 14.63
CA GLU A 45 0.10 -13.95 15.18
C GLU A 45 -0.93 -14.19 14.08
N HIS A 46 -0.86 -13.46 12.97
CA HIS A 46 -1.72 -13.68 11.81
C HIS A 46 -1.49 -15.06 11.17
N LEU A 47 -0.24 -15.52 11.08
CA LEU A 47 0.15 -16.84 10.59
C LEU A 47 -0.38 -17.98 11.47
N SER A 48 -0.33 -17.81 12.80
CA SER A 48 -0.77 -18.83 13.75
C SER A 48 -2.28 -19.05 13.74
N ALA A 49 -3.06 -18.10 13.23
CA ALA A 49 -4.52 -18.17 13.20
C ALA A 49 -5.12 -18.72 11.89
N TYR A 50 -4.32 -19.05 10.86
CA TYR A 50 -4.85 -19.21 9.50
C TYR A 50 -4.49 -20.51 8.75
N LYS A 51 -5.39 -20.89 7.82
CA LYS A 51 -5.48 -22.20 7.16
C LYS A 51 -5.04 -22.23 5.68
N ASN A 52 -4.87 -21.07 5.02
CA ASN A 52 -4.63 -20.97 3.57
C ASN A 52 -3.33 -20.19 3.24
N PRO A 53 -2.29 -20.83 2.69
CA PRO A 53 -0.96 -20.23 2.48
C PRO A 53 -0.86 -19.29 1.24
N GLU A 54 -1.79 -19.38 0.29
CA GLU A 54 -1.75 -18.63 -0.97
C GLU A 54 -2.12 -17.15 -0.84
N GLU A 55 -2.96 -16.81 0.13
CA GLU A 55 -3.44 -15.45 0.41
C GLU A 55 -2.46 -14.70 1.32
N GLN A 56 -1.66 -15.45 2.08
CA GLN A 56 -0.78 -14.97 3.12
C GLN A 56 0.40 -14.16 2.58
N LYS A 57 0.95 -14.56 1.43
CA LYS A 57 2.07 -13.85 0.76
C LYS A 57 1.74 -12.39 0.43
N PHE A 58 0.46 -12.05 0.28
CA PHE A 58 0.03 -10.68 0.03
C PHE A 58 0.02 -9.85 1.33
N LEU A 59 -0.34 -10.45 2.47
CA LEU A 59 -0.33 -9.77 3.77
C LEU A 59 1.10 -9.40 4.23
N PHE A 60 2.09 -10.23 3.91
CA PHE A 60 3.51 -9.92 4.15
C PHE A 60 3.93 -8.58 3.54
N GLY A 61 3.46 -8.27 2.32
CA GLY A 61 3.77 -7.02 1.61
C GLY A 61 3.15 -5.77 2.24
N ILE A 62 2.17 -5.91 3.13
CA ILE A 62 1.56 -4.77 3.83
C ILE A 62 2.25 -4.59 5.18
N ILE A 63 2.48 -5.69 5.90
CA ILE A 63 3.12 -5.67 7.22
C ILE A 63 4.60 -5.27 7.13
N LEU A 64 5.27 -5.53 5.99
CA LEU A 64 6.65 -5.10 5.75
C LEU A 64 6.78 -3.61 5.37
N MET A 65 5.66 -2.88 5.19
CA MET A 65 5.70 -1.45 4.85
C MET A 65 6.38 -0.61 5.96
N PRO A 66 5.93 -0.61 7.23
CA PRO A 66 6.58 0.19 8.29
C PRO A 66 8.09 -0.04 8.46
N PRO A 67 8.62 -1.30 8.50
CA PRO A 67 10.05 -1.52 8.63
C PRO A 67 10.83 -1.13 7.37
N CYS A 68 10.28 -1.29 6.16
CA CYS A 68 10.92 -0.81 4.93
C CYS A 68 11.13 0.71 4.96
N TYR A 69 10.15 1.48 5.42
CA TYR A 69 10.26 2.94 5.56
C TYR A 69 11.27 3.35 6.65
N ALA A 70 11.32 2.60 7.76
CA ALA A 70 12.30 2.82 8.81
C ALA A 70 13.73 2.56 8.29
N VAL A 71 13.92 1.50 7.49
CA VAL A 71 15.21 1.15 6.86
C VAL A 71 15.60 2.19 5.80
N GLU A 72 14.68 2.64 4.96
CA GLU A 72 14.94 3.74 4.01
C GLU A 72 15.42 4.98 4.76
N SER A 73 14.71 5.38 5.81
CA SER A 73 15.07 6.56 6.63
C SER A 73 16.47 6.41 7.23
N PHE A 74 16.82 5.20 7.67
CA PHE A 74 18.15 4.88 8.17
C PHE A 74 19.23 4.89 7.09
N VAL A 75 18.96 4.36 5.89
CA VAL A 75 19.92 4.37 4.78
C VAL A 75 20.11 5.78 4.21
N SER A 76 19.05 6.58 4.15
CA SER A 76 19.13 7.99 3.77
C SER A 76 19.97 8.83 4.74
N LEU A 77 20.03 8.43 6.02
CA LEU A 77 20.92 9.04 7.02
C LEU A 77 22.39 8.66 6.81
N LEU A 78 22.67 7.50 6.21
CA LEU A 78 24.02 7.00 5.95
C LEU A 78 24.59 7.55 4.65
N ASN A 79 23.80 7.55 3.57
CA ASN A 79 24.25 7.98 2.24
C ASN A 79 23.12 8.70 1.49
N PRO A 80 23.15 10.04 1.36
CA PRO A 80 22.13 10.78 0.66
C PRO A 80 22.08 10.46 -0.85
N SER A 81 23.20 10.05 -1.46
CA SER A 81 23.23 9.68 -2.88
C SER A 81 22.44 8.40 -3.21
N ILE A 82 22.28 7.47 -2.25
CA ILE A 82 21.51 6.22 -2.43
C ILE A 82 20.00 6.47 -2.20
N SER A 83 19.63 7.60 -1.60
CA SER A 83 18.25 7.95 -1.26
C SER A 83 17.32 7.97 -2.49
N VAL A 84 17.83 8.41 -3.66
CA VAL A 84 17.03 8.49 -4.90
C VAL A 84 16.63 7.11 -5.40
N ASP A 85 17.56 6.16 -5.43
CA ASP A 85 17.28 4.79 -5.89
C ASP A 85 16.32 4.06 -4.94
N ILE A 86 16.47 4.29 -3.63
CA ILE A 86 15.58 3.71 -2.62
C ILE A 86 14.18 4.33 -2.69
N GLY A 87 14.07 5.63 -2.99
CA GLY A 87 12.79 6.29 -3.21
C GLY A 87 12.00 5.67 -4.36
N ILE A 88 12.65 5.36 -5.49
CA ILE A 88 11.99 4.67 -6.62
C ILE A 88 11.54 3.26 -6.22
N LEU A 89 12.37 2.53 -5.46
CA LEU A 89 12.02 1.20 -4.98
C LEU A 89 10.83 1.24 -4.01
N ARG A 90 10.74 2.25 -3.15
CA ARG A 90 9.59 2.49 -2.27
C ARG A 90 8.32 2.73 -3.06
N ASP A 91 8.36 3.60 -4.06
CA ASP A 91 7.16 3.95 -4.84
C ASP A 91 6.64 2.71 -5.60
N CYS A 92 7.54 1.86 -6.13
CA CYS A 92 7.18 0.55 -6.69
C CYS A 92 6.59 -0.41 -5.64
N TYR A 93 7.16 -0.44 -4.42
CA TYR A 93 6.67 -1.28 -3.34
C TYR A 93 5.28 -0.85 -2.87
N GLU A 94 4.98 0.44 -2.83
CA GLU A 94 3.67 0.97 -2.45
C GLU A 94 2.57 0.51 -3.43
N ALA A 95 2.87 0.54 -4.74
CA ALA A 95 1.97 -0.02 -5.76
C ALA A 95 1.75 -1.53 -5.57
N PHE A 96 2.81 -2.28 -5.28
CA PHE A 96 2.72 -3.71 -4.98
C PHE A 96 1.92 -3.99 -3.70
N ALA A 97 2.07 -3.18 -2.65
CA ALA A 97 1.33 -3.32 -1.39
C ALA A 97 -0.17 -3.09 -1.61
N MET A 98 -0.57 -2.10 -2.43
CA MET A 98 -1.97 -1.87 -2.80
C MET A 98 -2.57 -3.03 -3.60
N TYR A 99 -1.81 -3.60 -4.55
CA TYR A 99 -2.20 -4.85 -5.24
C TYR A 99 -2.48 -5.98 -4.25
N CYS A 100 -1.56 -6.19 -3.32
CA CYS A 100 -1.66 -7.24 -2.30
C CYS A 100 -2.86 -7.03 -1.39
N PHE A 101 -3.10 -5.79 -0.95
CA PHE A 101 -4.24 -5.42 -0.13
C PHE A 101 -5.57 -5.67 -0.83
N GLY A 102 -5.69 -5.30 -2.11
CA GLY A 102 -6.90 -5.57 -2.90
C GLY A 102 -7.20 -7.06 -3.00
N ARG A 103 -6.19 -7.89 -3.25
CA ARG A 103 -6.34 -9.35 -3.31
C ARG A 103 -6.72 -9.96 -1.96
N TYR A 104 -6.16 -9.43 -0.87
CA TYR A 104 -6.51 -9.84 0.49
C TYR A 104 -7.98 -9.53 0.81
N LEU A 105 -8.50 -8.35 0.45
CA LEU A 105 -9.92 -8.03 0.67
C LEU A 105 -10.87 -8.97 -0.08
N VAL A 106 -10.55 -9.30 -1.33
CA VAL A 106 -11.34 -10.25 -2.15
C VAL A 106 -11.34 -11.66 -1.53
N ALA A 107 -10.20 -12.08 -1.00
CA ALA A 107 -10.06 -13.32 -0.24
C ALA A 107 -10.94 -13.32 1.02
N CYS A 108 -10.88 -12.26 1.84
CA CYS A 108 -11.70 -12.13 3.05
C CYS A 108 -13.21 -12.13 2.77
N LEU A 109 -13.63 -11.67 1.60
CA LEU A 109 -15.02 -11.67 1.15
C LEU A 109 -15.51 -13.05 0.66
N GLY A 110 -14.65 -14.08 0.67
CA GLY A 110 -15.00 -15.44 0.27
C GLY A 110 -14.75 -15.76 -1.21
N GLY A 111 -13.84 -15.02 -1.85
CA GLY A 111 -13.43 -15.23 -3.25
C GLY A 111 -14.04 -14.22 -4.23
N GLU A 112 -13.63 -14.30 -5.51
CA GLU A 112 -14.04 -13.34 -6.55
C GLU A 112 -15.57 -13.33 -6.74
N ASP A 113 -16.21 -14.50 -6.78
CA ASP A 113 -17.66 -14.62 -7.03
C ASP A 113 -18.51 -14.03 -5.89
N ARG A 114 -18.13 -14.33 -4.63
CA ARG A 114 -18.80 -13.76 -3.44
C ARG A 114 -18.56 -12.26 -3.31
N THR A 115 -17.38 -11.79 -3.69
CA THR A 115 -17.06 -10.36 -3.72
C THR A 115 -17.93 -9.62 -4.75
N ILE A 116 -18.11 -10.18 -5.95
CA ILE A 116 -18.97 -9.61 -6.98
C ILE A 116 -20.43 -9.61 -6.52
N GLU A 117 -20.92 -10.71 -5.95
CA GLU A 117 -22.27 -10.81 -5.38
C GLU A 117 -22.49 -9.78 -4.26
N PHE A 118 -21.51 -9.62 -3.37
CA PHE A 118 -21.55 -8.62 -2.29
C PHE A 118 -21.55 -7.19 -2.83
N LEU A 119 -20.69 -6.87 -3.80
CA LEU A 119 -20.62 -5.56 -4.45
C LEU A 119 -21.92 -5.23 -5.19
N GLU A 120 -22.56 -6.20 -5.84
CA GLU A 120 -23.87 -6.03 -6.48
C GLU A 120 -24.98 -5.85 -5.46
N ARG A 121 -24.93 -6.55 -4.33
CA ARG A 121 -25.89 -6.40 -3.24
C ARG A 121 -25.80 -5.04 -2.55
N GLU A 122 -24.60 -4.60 -2.18
CA GLU A 122 -24.35 -3.27 -1.61
C GLU A 122 -24.63 -2.16 -2.62
N GLY A 123 -24.27 -2.39 -3.89
CA GLY A 123 -24.69 -1.57 -5.01
C GLY A 123 -26.20 -1.39 -5.01
N ARG A 124 -26.99 -2.45 -4.90
CA ARG A 124 -28.46 -2.39 -4.85
C ARG A 124 -29.03 -1.79 -3.56
N ALA A 125 -28.27 -1.76 -2.47
CA ALA A 125 -28.69 -1.34 -1.13
C ALA A 125 -28.44 0.15 -0.82
N GLY A 126 -28.33 1.01 -1.85
CA GLY A 126 -28.19 2.47 -1.72
C GLY A 126 -29.10 3.09 -0.65
N PRO A 127 -28.69 4.25 -0.07
CA PRO A 127 -29.18 4.75 1.21
C PRO A 127 -30.70 4.80 1.24
N LYS A 128 -31.29 3.94 2.07
CA LYS A 128 -32.70 4.02 2.42
C LYS A 128 -32.90 5.25 3.31
N THR A 129 -33.00 6.42 2.71
CA THR A 129 -33.75 7.53 3.30
C THR A 129 -35.23 7.26 2.99
N PRO A 130 -36.04 6.80 3.96
CA PRO A 130 -37.47 6.84 3.78
C PRO A 130 -37.89 8.33 3.81
N LEU A 131 -38.95 8.65 3.07
CA LEU A 131 -39.71 9.92 3.09
C LEU A 131 -39.37 10.93 1.99
N LEU A 132 -40.01 10.74 0.84
CA LEU A 132 -40.14 11.61 -0.34
C LEU A 132 -39.16 11.36 -1.49
N GLU A 133 -39.36 10.28 -2.25
CA GLU A 133 -39.55 10.37 -3.71
C GLU A 133 -40.04 9.03 -4.30
N PRO A 134 -40.95 9.04 -5.29
CA PRO A 134 -41.35 7.85 -6.02
C PRO A 134 -40.34 7.57 -7.15
N SER A 135 -40.06 6.28 -7.37
CA SER A 135 -39.24 5.70 -8.45
C SER A 135 -37.72 5.67 -8.27
N SER A 136 -37.27 4.54 -7.73
CA SER A 136 -36.31 3.65 -8.41
C SER A 136 -35.01 4.29 -8.94
N GLU A 137 -34.21 4.92 -8.07
CA GLU A 137 -32.79 5.13 -8.34
C GLU A 137 -31.96 4.02 -7.67
N ASN A 138 -32.09 2.83 -8.25
CA ASN A 138 -31.46 1.60 -7.78
C ASN A 138 -29.93 1.66 -7.99
N GLY A 139 -29.25 2.07 -6.93
CA GLY A 139 -27.98 1.48 -6.57
C GLY A 139 -26.71 2.25 -6.90
N THR A 140 -26.72 3.54 -6.55
CA THR A 140 -25.64 4.47 -6.85
C THR A 140 -24.96 4.90 -5.55
N VAL A 141 -23.64 4.64 -5.44
CA VAL A 141 -22.83 5.08 -4.30
C VAL A 141 -22.55 6.57 -4.44
N LYS A 142 -23.05 7.37 -3.49
CA LYS A 142 -22.73 8.80 -3.40
C LYS A 142 -21.36 8.96 -2.72
N HIS A 143 -20.44 9.65 -3.37
CA HIS A 143 -19.11 9.90 -2.81
C HIS A 143 -19.15 10.91 -1.67
N ILE A 144 -18.24 10.77 -0.71
CA ILE A 144 -18.05 11.72 0.38
C ILE A 144 -17.38 12.99 -0.19
N PHE A 145 -17.69 14.16 0.36
CA PHE A 145 -17.08 15.43 -0.03
C PHE A 145 -15.54 15.38 0.11
N PRO A 146 -14.74 15.90 -0.86
CA PRO A 146 -15.10 16.75 -2.02
C PRO A 146 -15.32 15.97 -3.33
N MET A 147 -15.21 14.64 -3.31
CA MET A 147 -15.16 13.83 -4.53
C MET A 147 -16.52 13.77 -5.27
N ASN A 148 -17.62 14.07 -4.58
CA ASN A 148 -18.95 14.28 -5.18
C ASN A 148 -19.03 15.50 -6.12
N LEU A 149 -18.06 16.42 -6.07
CA LEU A 149 -18.04 17.60 -6.94
C LEU A 149 -17.51 17.29 -8.35
N PHE A 150 -16.64 16.27 -8.47
CA PHE A 150 -15.95 15.93 -9.71
C PHE A 150 -16.38 14.60 -10.30
N LEU A 151 -16.82 13.64 -9.48
CA LEU A 151 -17.19 12.30 -9.92
C LEU A 151 -18.70 12.11 -9.92
N LYS A 152 -19.25 11.69 -11.07
CA LYS A 152 -20.64 11.25 -11.18
C LYS A 152 -20.87 10.01 -10.29
N PRO A 153 -22.08 9.85 -9.72
CA PRO A 153 -22.34 8.77 -8.78
C PRO A 153 -22.20 7.41 -9.50
N TRP A 154 -21.45 6.49 -8.87
CA TRP A 154 -21.01 5.24 -9.47
C TRP A 154 -21.92 4.05 -9.08
N ARG A 155 -22.31 3.21 -10.04
CA ARG A 155 -23.01 1.93 -9.79
C ARG A 155 -22.05 0.82 -9.38
N LEU A 156 -22.08 0.41 -8.11
CA LEU A 156 -21.24 -0.67 -7.57
C LEU A 156 -21.67 -2.03 -8.14
N GLY A 157 -20.75 -2.80 -8.73
CA GLY A 157 -21.04 -4.06 -9.43
C GLY A 157 -19.86 -4.61 -10.24
N GLN A 158 -20.08 -5.63 -11.07
CA GLN A 158 -19.02 -6.37 -11.79
C GLN A 158 -18.11 -5.50 -12.68
N ARG A 159 -18.64 -4.41 -13.26
CA ARG A 159 -17.86 -3.40 -14.00
C ARG A 159 -16.80 -2.74 -13.14
N VAL A 160 -17.11 -2.40 -11.89
CA VAL A 160 -16.19 -1.72 -10.96
C VAL A 160 -15.11 -2.68 -10.52
N TYR A 161 -15.51 -3.90 -10.20
CA TYR A 161 -14.58 -4.97 -9.87
C TYR A 161 -13.60 -5.23 -11.02
N LEU A 162 -14.08 -5.28 -12.27
CA LEU A 162 -13.24 -5.40 -13.47
C LEU A 162 -12.30 -4.20 -13.65
N ILE A 163 -12.76 -2.98 -13.41
CA ILE A 163 -11.93 -1.78 -13.50
C ILE A 163 -10.84 -1.79 -12.42
N ILE A 164 -11.17 -2.20 -11.20
CA ILE A 164 -10.19 -2.37 -10.12
C ILE A 164 -9.20 -3.48 -10.49
N LYS A 165 -9.67 -4.62 -11.00
CA LYS A 165 -8.82 -5.74 -11.44
C LYS A 165 -7.89 -5.34 -12.59
N ILE A 166 -8.35 -4.52 -13.52
CA ILE A 166 -7.54 -3.97 -14.63
C ILE A 166 -6.54 -2.94 -14.09
N GLY A 167 -6.97 -2.02 -13.22
CA GLY A 167 -6.10 -0.99 -12.65
C GLY A 167 -5.05 -1.52 -11.68
N ILE A 168 -5.27 -2.71 -11.13
CA ILE A 168 -4.30 -3.45 -10.30
C ILE A 168 -3.21 -4.11 -11.16
N VAL A 169 -3.46 -4.38 -12.44
CA VAL A 169 -2.53 -5.06 -13.37
C VAL A 169 -1.68 -4.08 -14.18
N GLN A 170 -2.06 -2.80 -14.20
CA GLN A 170 -1.44 -1.74 -14.99
C GLN A 170 -0.53 -0.86 -14.15
#